data_AF-A0A2J8S202-F1
#
_entry.id   AF-A0A2J8S202-F1
#
_cell.length_a   1.000
_cell.length_b   1.000
_cell.length_c   1.000
_cell.angle_alpha   90.00
_cell.angle_beta   90.00
_cell.angle_gamma   90.00
#
_symmetry.space_group_name_H-M   'P 1'
#
loop_
_entity.id
_entity.type
_entity.pdbx_description
1 polymer ?
#
loop_
_entity_poly.entity_id
_entity_poly.type
_entity_poly.pdbx_seq_one_letter_code
_entity_poly.pdbx_strand_id
1 'polypeptide(L)'
;PDQKNSKQTGVKRKTQKPVFEERYTFEIPFLEAQRRTLLLTVVDFDKFSRHCVIGKVSVPLCEVDLVKGGHWWKALIPSSQNEVELGELLLSLNYLPSAGRLNVDVIRAKQLLQTDVSQGSAGAWTQTCENQEDILLKRHN
;
A
#
# COMPACT_ATOMS: atom_id res chain seq x y z
N PRO A 1 -6.55 -19.12 -0.17
CA PRO A 1 -5.69 -17.96 0.16
C PRO A 1 -6.15 -17.31 1.49
N ASP A 2 -5.34 -17.47 2.54
CA ASP A 2 -5.64 -17.00 3.90
C ASP A 2 -5.73 -15.47 3.97
N GLN A 3 -6.96 -14.94 3.89
CA GLN A 3 -7.34 -13.51 3.89
C GLN A 3 -7.11 -12.78 5.23
N LYS A 4 -6.52 -13.43 6.23
CA LYS A 4 -6.67 -13.03 7.64
C LYS A 4 -5.87 -11.79 8.06
N ASN A 5 -4.89 -11.33 7.27
CA ASN A 5 -3.88 -10.35 7.72
C ASN A 5 -3.78 -9.04 6.93
N SER A 6 -4.67 -8.73 5.97
CA SER A 6 -4.56 -7.45 5.25
C SER A 6 -4.91 -6.23 6.12
N LYS A 7 -4.34 -5.07 5.82
CA LYS A 7 -4.62 -3.79 6.49
C LYS A 7 -4.99 -2.71 5.48
N GLN A 8 -5.77 -1.73 5.91
CA GLN A 8 -6.29 -0.65 5.05
C GLN A 8 -6.15 0.70 5.74
N THR A 9 -5.79 1.72 4.96
CA THR A 9 -5.75 3.11 5.43
C THR A 9 -7.12 3.74 5.48
N GLY A 10 -7.24 4.83 6.23
CA GLY A 10 -8.35 5.75 6.08
C GLY A 10 -8.40 6.35 4.66
N VAL A 11 -9.61 6.71 4.24
CA VAL A 11 -9.84 7.39 2.95
C VAL A 11 -9.52 8.87 3.07
N LYS A 12 -8.65 9.37 2.19
CA LYS A 12 -8.30 10.80 2.11
C LYS A 12 -9.00 11.43 0.92
N ARG A 13 -10.01 12.24 1.19
CA ARG A 13 -10.89 12.82 0.16
C ARG A 13 -10.25 14.04 -0.49
N LYS A 14 -10.52 14.22 -1.79
CA LYS A 14 -10.23 15.42 -2.59
C LYS A 14 -8.75 15.85 -2.57
N THR A 15 -7.81 14.89 -2.64
CA THR A 15 -6.37 15.20 -2.67
C THR A 15 -5.57 14.21 -3.51
N GLN A 16 -4.63 14.72 -4.30
CA GLN A 16 -3.60 13.95 -5.02
C GLN A 16 -2.28 13.84 -4.23
N LYS A 17 -2.26 14.41 -3.02
CA LYS A 17 -1.14 14.37 -2.08
C LYS A 17 -1.64 13.90 -0.70
N PRO A 18 -2.23 12.70 -0.60
CA PRO A 18 -2.79 12.22 0.65
C PRO A 18 -1.68 12.01 1.69
N VAL A 19 -1.93 12.48 2.91
CA VAL A 19 -1.12 12.19 4.10
C VAL A 19 -1.90 11.20 4.96
N PHE A 20 -1.33 10.01 5.13
CA PHE A 20 -1.91 8.90 5.87
C PHE A 20 -1.38 8.87 7.29
N GLU A 21 -0.06 8.78 7.46
CA GLU A 21 0.65 8.66 8.75
C GLU A 21 0.12 7.48 9.59
N GLU A 22 -0.17 6.37 8.91
CA GLU A 22 -0.73 5.17 9.53
C GLU A 22 0.32 4.07 9.64
N ARG A 23 0.39 3.44 10.81
CA ARG A 23 1.29 2.32 11.10
C ARG A 23 0.51 1.01 11.20
N TYR A 24 1.04 -0.02 10.57
CA TYR A 24 0.55 -1.38 10.68
C TYR A 24 1.64 -2.30 11.20
N THR A 25 1.27 -3.18 12.14
CA THR A 25 2.18 -4.16 12.72
C THR A 25 1.72 -5.56 12.33
N PHE A 26 2.67 -6.36 11.85
CA PHE A 26 2.48 -7.76 11.49
C PHE A 26 3.37 -8.62 12.39
N GLU A 27 2.77 -9.63 13.03
CA GLU A 27 3.51 -10.60 13.84
C GLU A 27 3.96 -11.73 12.92
N ILE A 28 5.22 -11.68 12.51
CA ILE A 28 5.82 -12.61 11.55
C ILE A 28 7.29 -12.87 11.94
N PRO A 29 7.75 -14.14 11.96
CA PRO A 29 9.16 -14.47 12.20
C PRO A 29 10.10 -13.84 11.16
N PHE A 30 11.31 -13.46 11.58
CA PHE A 30 12.24 -12.71 10.72
C PHE A 30 12.59 -13.43 9.42
N LEU A 31 12.90 -14.72 9.51
CA LEU A 31 13.24 -15.56 8.35
C LEU A 31 12.06 -15.70 7.39
N GLU A 32 10.85 -15.66 7.92
CA GLU A 32 9.64 -15.68 7.11
C GLU A 32 9.44 -14.32 6.43
N ALA A 33 9.57 -13.21 7.18
CA ALA A 33 9.49 -11.86 6.64
C ALA A 33 10.46 -11.66 5.47
N GLN A 34 11.70 -12.13 5.56
CA GLN A 34 12.67 -12.04 4.47
C GLN A 34 12.24 -12.78 3.18
N ARG A 35 11.32 -13.73 3.26
CA ARG A 35 10.79 -14.46 2.09
C ARG A 35 9.49 -13.86 1.56
N ARG A 36 8.95 -12.83 2.23
CA ARG A 36 7.69 -12.18 1.85
C ARG A 36 7.95 -10.96 0.99
N THR A 37 6.91 -10.57 0.26
CA THR A 37 6.84 -9.33 -0.49
C THR A 37 5.68 -8.52 0.05
N LEU A 38 5.96 -7.28 0.41
CA LEU A 38 4.94 -6.32 0.77
C LEU A 38 4.30 -5.75 -0.50
N LEU A 39 3.00 -5.95 -0.65
CA LEU A 39 2.23 -5.39 -1.75
C LEU A 39 1.32 -4.28 -1.23
N LEU A 40 1.41 -3.09 -1.83
CA LEU A 40 0.49 -1.99 -1.59
C LEU A 40 -0.29 -1.68 -2.85
N THR A 41 -1.58 -1.42 -2.71
CA THR A 41 -2.45 -0.97 -3.81
C THR A 41 -3.06 0.36 -3.44
N VAL A 42 -2.85 1.37 -4.28
CA VAL A 42 -3.46 2.70 -4.15
C VAL A 42 -4.71 2.72 -5.02
N VAL A 43 -5.83 3.13 -4.42
CA VAL A 43 -7.15 3.05 -5.03
C VAL A 43 -7.84 4.40 -4.92
N ASP A 44 -8.45 4.85 -6.01
CA ASP A 44 -9.43 5.93 -6.00
C ASP A 44 -10.79 5.38 -5.57
N PHE A 45 -11.28 5.89 -4.45
CA PHE A 45 -12.58 5.57 -3.90
C PHE A 45 -13.62 6.57 -4.41
N ASP A 46 -14.62 6.01 -5.08
CA ASP A 46 -15.87 6.70 -5.38
C ASP A 46 -16.99 6.00 -4.61
N LYS A 47 -17.87 6.80 -4.00
CA LYS A 47 -19.05 6.31 -3.27
C LYS A 47 -20.11 5.74 -4.22
N PHE A 48 -20.19 6.23 -5.45
CA PHE A 48 -21.26 5.98 -6.40
C PHE A 48 -20.81 5.22 -7.65
N SER A 49 -19.50 5.19 -7.93
CA SER A 49 -18.93 4.44 -9.05
C SER A 49 -18.01 3.31 -8.60
N ARG A 50 -17.43 2.60 -9.58
CA ARG A 50 -16.51 1.49 -9.32
C ARG A 50 -15.17 2.06 -8.88
N HIS A 51 -14.64 1.53 -7.77
CA HIS A 51 -13.29 1.88 -7.32
C HIS A 51 -12.27 1.64 -8.45
N CYS A 52 -11.37 2.60 -8.66
CA CYS A 52 -10.32 2.50 -9.66
C CYS A 52 -8.98 2.26 -8.99
N VAL A 53 -8.24 1.24 -9.42
CA VAL A 53 -6.86 1.06 -8.95
C VAL A 53 -6.00 2.10 -9.65
N ILE A 54 -5.42 3.02 -8.89
CA ILE A 54 -4.47 4.00 -9.42
C ILE A 54 -3.18 3.28 -9.76
N GLY A 55 -2.61 2.53 -8.81
CA GLY A 55 -1.36 1.80 -9.02
C GLY A 55 -0.96 0.93 -7.84
N LYS A 56 0.14 0.19 -8.00
CA LYS A 56 0.64 -0.74 -6.98
C LYS A 56 2.11 -0.49 -6.64
N VAL A 57 2.51 -0.81 -5.42
CA VAL A 57 3.91 -0.89 -5.00
C VAL A 57 4.18 -2.31 -4.54
N SER A 58 5.28 -2.90 -5.01
CA SER A 58 5.77 -4.19 -4.55
C SER A 58 7.15 -4.01 -3.95
N VAL A 59 7.38 -4.50 -2.73
CA VAL A 59 8.67 -4.44 -2.04
C VAL A 59 9.02 -5.83 -1.53
N PRO A 60 9.95 -6.54 -2.18
CA PRO A 60 10.55 -7.73 -1.61
C PRO A 60 11.25 -7.37 -0.29
N LEU A 61 10.83 -7.98 0.81
CA LEU A 61 11.34 -7.60 2.14
C LEU A 61 12.81 -8.02 2.35
N CYS A 62 13.32 -8.96 1.54
CA CYS A 62 14.75 -9.30 1.50
C CYS A 62 15.65 -8.19 0.93
N GLU A 63 15.10 -7.27 0.12
CA GLU A 63 15.87 -6.18 -0.49
C GLU A 63 16.01 -4.97 0.46
N VAL A 64 15.36 -5.03 1.62
CA VAL A 64 15.36 -3.97 2.62
C VAL A 64 16.13 -4.44 3.85
N ASP A 65 17.02 -3.59 4.36
CA ASP A 65 17.57 -3.79 5.70
C ASP A 65 16.48 -3.47 6.74
N LEU A 66 15.68 -4.48 7.07
CA LEU A 66 14.55 -4.34 7.99
C LEU A 66 14.99 -4.04 9.43
N VAL A 67 16.22 -4.38 9.82
CA VAL A 67 16.71 -4.20 11.20
C VAL A 67 17.18 -2.77 11.41
N LYS A 68 17.89 -2.21 10.44
CA LYS A 68 18.19 -0.76 10.43
C LYS A 68 16.92 0.05 10.24
N GLY A 69 15.99 -0.50 9.47
CA GLY A 69 14.78 0.17 9.04
C GLY A 69 15.08 1.37 8.13
N GLY A 70 14.03 2.00 7.65
CA GLY A 70 14.17 3.21 6.85
C GLY A 70 12.87 3.61 6.18
N HIS A 71 12.90 4.79 5.56
CA HIS A 71 11.80 5.28 4.74
C HIS A 71 12.30 5.73 3.36
N TRP A 72 11.50 5.50 2.34
CA TRP A 72 11.84 5.84 0.97
C TRP A 72 10.57 6.01 0.11
N TRP A 73 10.74 6.72 -1.01
CA TRP A 73 9.71 6.82 -2.04
C TRP A 73 9.75 5.59 -2.95
N LYS A 74 8.57 5.04 -3.26
CA LYS A 74 8.40 4.04 -4.31
C LYS A 74 7.40 4.55 -5.34
N ALA A 75 7.80 4.52 -6.61
CA ALA A 75 6.91 4.79 -7.72
C ALA A 75 5.79 3.75 -7.79
N LEU A 76 4.59 4.22 -8.13
CA LEU A 76 3.44 3.36 -8.40
C LEU A 76 3.57 2.71 -9.77
N ILE A 77 3.36 1.41 -9.81
CA ILE A 77 3.38 0.60 -11.03
C ILE A 77 1.95 0.53 -11.58
N PRO A 78 1.75 0.85 -12.88
CA PRO A 78 0.45 0.77 -13.51
C PRO A 78 -0.05 -0.67 -13.60
N SER A 79 -1.38 -0.82 -13.52
CA SER A 79 -2.03 -2.12 -13.70
C SER A 79 -2.29 -2.46 -15.18
N SER A 80 -2.05 -1.51 -16.08
CA SER A 80 -2.14 -1.66 -17.54
C SER A 80 -0.77 -1.43 -18.19
N GLN A 81 -0.57 -1.92 -19.43
CA GLN A 81 0.70 -1.80 -20.17
C GLN A 81 1.07 -0.37 -20.59
N ASN A 82 0.26 0.63 -20.24
CA ASN A 82 0.59 2.01 -20.55
C ASN A 82 1.59 2.52 -19.51
N GLU A 83 2.76 2.99 -19.97
CA GLU A 83 3.78 3.65 -19.16
C GLU A 83 3.31 5.04 -18.71
N VAL A 84 2.36 5.06 -17.79
CA VAL A 84 1.85 6.30 -17.20
C VAL A 84 2.51 6.50 -15.84
N GLU A 85 3.01 7.71 -15.58
CA GLU A 85 3.54 8.08 -14.28
C GLU A 85 2.37 8.29 -13.30
N LEU A 86 2.20 7.38 -12.34
CA LEU A 86 1.05 7.33 -11.43
C LEU A 86 1.28 8.01 -10.09
N GLY A 87 2.49 8.53 -9.86
CA GLY A 87 2.92 9.11 -8.60
C GLY A 87 3.74 8.16 -7.73
N GLU A 88 4.09 8.62 -6.54
CA GLU A 88 4.95 7.90 -5.62
C GLU A 88 4.34 7.81 -4.21
N LEU A 89 4.66 6.73 -3.49
CA LEU A 89 4.26 6.47 -2.12
C LEU A 89 5.49 6.47 -1.21
N LEU A 90 5.43 7.26 -0.14
CA LEU A 90 6.44 7.27 0.92
C LEU A 90 6.07 6.22 1.97
N LEU A 91 6.98 5.26 2.15
CA LEU A 91 6.82 4.12 3.05
C LEU A 91 7.96 4.08 4.06
N SER A 92 7.68 3.54 5.24
CA SER A 92 8.70 3.17 6.23
C SER A 92 8.53 1.71 6.61
N LEU A 93 9.63 0.95 6.64
CA LEU A 93 9.65 -0.43 7.13
C LEU A 93 10.67 -0.55 8.25
N ASN A 94 10.30 -1.27 9.30
CA ASN A 94 11.21 -1.61 10.39
C ASN A 94 10.77 -2.90 11.07
N TYR A 95 11.69 -3.81 11.29
CA TYR A 95 11.45 -5.07 12.00
C TYR A 95 12.03 -5.00 13.41
N LEU A 96 11.31 -5.54 14.37
CA LEU A 96 11.70 -5.66 15.78
C LEU A 96 11.97 -7.14 16.10
N PRO A 97 13.23 -7.61 16.04
CA PRO A 97 13.55 -9.03 16.26
C PRO A 97 13.13 -9.55 17.63
N SER A 98 13.28 -8.75 18.67
CA SER A 98 12.90 -9.12 20.04
C SER A 98 11.40 -9.38 20.20
N ALA A 99 10.56 -8.81 19.33
CA ALA A 99 9.11 -8.93 19.40
C ALA A 99 8.52 -9.76 18.25
N GLY A 100 9.33 -10.20 17.28
CA GLY A 100 8.83 -10.91 16.10
C GLY A 100 7.88 -10.05 15.24
N ARG A 101 8.11 -8.74 15.16
CA ARG A 101 7.15 -7.78 14.60
C ARG A 101 7.72 -6.99 13.43
N LEU A 102 7.02 -6.98 12.31
CA LEU A 102 7.25 -6.07 11.18
C LEU A 102 6.32 -4.87 11.32
N ASN A 103 6.89 -3.67 11.34
CA ASN A 103 6.15 -2.41 11.24
C ASN A 103 6.22 -1.86 9.82
N VAL A 104 5.06 -1.49 9.29
CA VAL A 104 4.86 -0.89 7.99
C VAL A 104 4.14 0.43 8.19
N ASP A 105 4.82 1.55 7.93
CA ASP A 105 4.17 2.87 7.96
C ASP A 105 3.86 3.32 6.54
N VAL A 106 2.58 3.61 6.28
CA VAL A 106 2.13 4.30 5.08
C VAL A 106 2.05 5.78 5.42
N ILE A 107 3.02 6.57 4.94
CA ILE A 107 3.20 7.95 5.41
C ILE A 107 2.38 8.91 4.55
N ARG A 108 2.70 9.01 3.26
CA ARG A 108 2.03 9.93 2.32
C ARG A 108 2.29 9.53 0.88
N ALA A 109 1.46 10.01 -0.04
CA ALA A 109 1.71 9.92 -1.48
C ALA A 109 1.87 11.30 -2.10
N LYS A 110 2.50 11.36 -3.28
CA LYS A 110 2.60 12.59 -4.08
C LYS A 110 2.38 12.30 -5.56
N GLN A 111 1.92 13.32 -6.28
CA GLN A 111 1.76 13.30 -7.74
C GLN A 111 0.85 12.14 -8.22
N LEU A 112 -0.18 11.80 -7.43
CA LEU A 112 -1.13 10.77 -7.84
C LEU A 112 -1.91 11.23 -9.07
N LEU A 113 -1.88 10.42 -10.13
CA LEU A 113 -2.67 10.70 -11.33
C LEU A 113 -4.16 10.69 -11.01
N GLN A 114 -4.88 11.70 -11.52
CA GLN A 114 -6.34 11.69 -11.49
C GLN A 114 -6.85 10.68 -12.51
N THR A 115 -7.65 9.72 -12.06
CA THR A 115 -8.36 8.82 -12.97
C THR A 115 -9.66 9.50 -13.41
N ASP A 116 -9.88 9.65 -14.72
CA ASP A 116 -10.94 10.46 -15.36
C ASP A 116 -12.40 9.97 -15.15
N VAL A 117 -12.71 9.26 -14.07
CA VAL A 117 -14.09 8.80 -13.79
C VAL A 117 -14.87 9.91 -13.08
N SER A 118 -15.44 10.81 -13.90
CA SER A 118 -16.68 11.58 -13.68
C SER A 118 -17.00 12.16 -12.29
N GLN A 119 -16.95 13.49 -12.19
CA GLN A 119 -17.69 14.39 -11.26
C GLN A 119 -18.44 13.72 -10.08
N GLY A 120 -17.74 13.43 -8.99
CA GLY A 120 -18.42 13.00 -7.76
C GLY A 120 -17.51 12.56 -6.62
N SER A 121 -16.87 13.50 -5.92
CA SER A 121 -16.16 13.23 -4.64
C SER A 121 -15.05 12.17 -4.69
N ALA A 122 -14.01 12.39 -5.51
CA ALA A 122 -12.80 11.57 -5.55
C ALA A 122 -12.06 11.56 -4.19
N GLY A 123 -11.57 10.40 -3.75
CA GLY A 123 -10.78 10.26 -2.54
C GLY A 123 -9.85 9.06 -2.61
N ALA A 124 -8.57 9.25 -2.32
CA ALA A 124 -7.57 8.19 -2.42
C ALA A 124 -7.43 7.41 -1.09
N TRP A 125 -7.22 6.11 -1.16
CA TRP A 125 -6.86 5.25 -0.04
C TRP A 125 -5.86 4.16 -0.46
N THR A 126 -5.17 3.57 0.51
CA THR A 126 -4.13 2.55 0.27
C THR A 126 -4.47 1.27 1.03
N GLN A 127 -4.23 0.13 0.39
CA GLN A 127 -4.35 -1.21 0.98
C GLN A 127 -2.98 -1.88 1.02
N THR A 128 -2.64 -2.56 2.13
CA THR A 128 -1.38 -3.31 2.29
C THR A 128 -1.63 -4.80 2.50
N CYS A 129 -0.90 -5.65 1.78
CA CYS A 129 -0.99 -7.11 1.82
C CYS A 129 0.42 -7.74 2.00
N GLU A 130 0.52 -8.82 2.79
CA GLU A 130 1.73 -9.63 2.96
C GLU A 130 1.46 -11.04 2.40
N ASN A 131 2.12 -11.42 1.29
CA ASN A 131 1.70 -12.52 0.41
C ASN A 131 2.09 -13.94 0.87
N GLN A 132 1.24 -14.93 0.58
CA GLN A 132 1.60 -16.21 -0.06
C GLN A 132 0.63 -16.51 -1.22
N GLU A 133 0.79 -15.82 -2.35
CA GLU A 133 -0.05 -15.93 -3.57
C GLU A 133 -1.38 -15.17 -3.48
N ASP A 134 -1.47 -14.08 -4.27
CA ASP A 134 -2.60 -13.18 -4.52
C ASP A 134 -3.56 -12.85 -3.37
N ILE A 135 -3.47 -11.60 -2.88
CA ILE A 135 -4.40 -11.06 -1.87
C ILE A 135 -5.27 -9.95 -2.50
N LEU A 136 -6.44 -10.38 -2.98
CA LEU A 136 -7.61 -9.57 -3.35
C LEU A 136 -8.52 -9.43 -2.13
N LEU A 137 -8.85 -8.20 -1.69
CA LEU A 137 -9.86 -7.99 -0.65
C LEU A 137 -10.81 -6.83 -0.95
N LYS A 138 -12.05 -7.25 -1.20
CA LYS A 138 -13.26 -6.42 -1.33
C LYS A 138 -13.82 -6.05 0.05
N ARG A 139 -14.49 -4.91 0.06
CA ARG A 139 -15.46 -4.46 1.06
C ARG A 139 -16.57 -5.51 1.25
N HIS A 140 -16.84 -5.94 2.47
CA HIS A 140 -18.19 -6.39 2.83
C HIS A 140 -18.87 -5.28 3.63
N ASN A 141 -20.16 -5.13 3.36
CA ASN A 141 -21.07 -4.25 4.08
C ASN A 141 -21.05 -4.54 5.58
#